data_AF-B1ZMX4-F1
#
_entry.id   AF-B1ZMX4-F1
#
_cell.length_a   1.000
_cell.length_b   1.000
_cell.length_c   1.000
_cell.angle_alpha   90.00
_cell.angle_beta   90.00
_cell.angle_gamma   90.00
#
_symmetry.space_group_name_H-M   'P 1'
#
loop_
_entity.id
_entity.type
_entity.pdbx_description
1 polymer ?
#
loop_
_entity_poly.entity_id
_entity_poly.type
_entity_poly.pdbx_seq_one_letter_code
_entity_poly.pdbx_strand_id
1 'polypeptide(L)'
;MRFTIRISIAANLVLLGIVALLIWRDRPAASAASGLAARRLPAAVSPAVRAPLGSETRSESVRGGAKLTRAAIAELEQRGIARDTLVNVVLEEFNRRSTQRLAALQRRYAPRLVPDREIREWSRALEAERIRELQAAFGEDGYRAWDEAQTLRELNRARPPGDELAMTADEAEQAYRLQKEFEDKSRELQILMEDGAADRADVGTLQAQAQQTLDRGLEQLLGKQRLDELRGTTDPTTAVYREFGDLNPTAGQAAAVVQTEAAYREREAALARQLTGNPPEAAKLAAELAASNAAREEDLRRIFGAEAYDNLKRQNDPAYQTLKQYAEAWELKDQEVESVYTNLAAFLDQAARTRSAAEMSETAGQRVNWREIDATIEQARQQTEAGLANLIGPERLRRLKQNGLLTTR
;
A
#
# COMPACT_ATOMS: atom_id res chain seq x y z
N MET A 1 -1.52 9.37 35.14
CA MET A 1 -1.50 8.96 33.71
C MET A 1 -1.99 10.09 32.77
N ARG A 2 -1.41 11.31 32.87
CA ARG A 2 -1.75 12.46 31.98
C ARG A 2 -0.52 13.04 31.24
N PHE A 3 0.64 12.39 31.37
CA PHE A 3 1.92 12.89 30.86
C PHE A 3 2.33 12.28 29.52
N THR A 4 1.88 11.05 29.18
CA THR A 4 2.24 10.35 27.94
C THR A 4 1.53 10.89 26.70
N ILE A 5 0.31 11.44 26.84
CA ILE A 5 -0.46 11.98 25.70
C ILE A 5 0.11 13.32 25.19
N ARG A 6 0.77 14.11 26.05
CA ARG A 6 1.33 15.43 25.66
C ARG A 6 2.61 15.34 24.83
N ILE A 7 3.36 14.24 24.96
CA ILE A 7 4.64 14.05 24.25
C ILE A 7 4.38 13.65 22.79
N SER A 8 3.34 12.85 22.52
CA SER A 8 2.95 12.45 21.16
C SER A 8 2.46 13.63 20.30
N ILE A 9 1.72 14.57 20.90
CA ILE A 9 1.23 15.76 20.20
C ILE A 9 2.38 16.72 19.85
N ALA A 10 3.35 16.90 20.75
CA ALA A 10 4.52 17.74 20.48
C ALA A 10 5.43 17.16 19.38
N ALA A 11 5.63 15.84 19.35
CA ALA A 11 6.42 15.17 18.31
C ALA A 11 5.76 15.30 16.92
N ASN A 12 4.44 15.13 16.83
CA ASN A 12 3.71 15.27 15.58
C ASN A 12 3.69 16.73 15.06
N LEU A 13 3.68 17.72 15.96
CA LEU A 13 3.77 19.14 15.58
C LEU A 13 5.17 19.53 15.06
N VAL A 14 6.23 18.94 15.63
CA VAL A 14 7.60 19.14 15.13
C VAL A 14 7.77 18.52 13.74
N LEU A 15 7.22 17.31 13.52
CA LEU A 15 7.25 16.64 12.22
C LEU A 15 6.47 17.42 11.15
N LEU A 16 5.31 17.96 11.49
CA LEU A 16 4.53 18.86 10.63
C LEU A 16 5.27 20.16 10.30
N GLY A 17 6.00 20.73 11.27
CA GLY A 17 6.82 21.91 11.05
C GLY A 17 7.97 21.67 10.07
N ILE A 18 8.64 20.52 10.16
CA ILE A 18 9.73 20.14 9.26
C ILE A 18 9.21 19.91 7.83
N VAL A 19 8.08 19.22 7.68
CA VAL A 19 7.46 18.98 6.36
C VAL A 19 6.97 20.29 5.72
N ALA A 20 6.37 21.20 6.48
CA ALA A 20 5.95 22.50 5.97
C ALA A 20 7.14 23.38 5.52
N LEU A 21 8.27 23.33 6.23
CA LEU A 21 9.47 24.09 5.92
C LEU A 21 10.18 23.57 4.66
N LEU A 22 10.11 22.26 4.40
CA LEU A 22 10.61 21.64 3.17
C LEU A 22 9.73 22.00 1.96
N ILE A 23 8.41 21.97 2.10
CA ILE A 23 7.47 22.34 1.03
C ILE A 23 7.56 23.84 0.67
N TRP A 24 7.85 24.71 1.64
CA TRP A 24 8.02 26.14 1.39
C TRP A 24 9.32 26.50 0.67
N ARG A 25 10.36 25.66 0.81
CA ARG A 25 11.68 25.89 0.21
C ARG A 25 11.73 25.53 -1.28
N ASP A 26 10.85 24.66 -1.76
CA ASP A 26 10.82 24.15 -3.13
C ASP A 26 9.82 24.84 -4.08
N ARG A 27 9.45 26.10 -3.83
CA ARG A 27 8.70 26.89 -4.82
C ARG A 27 9.68 27.65 -5.74
N PRO A 28 9.93 27.21 -6.99
CA PRO A 28 10.60 28.05 -7.96
C PRO A 28 9.70 29.24 -8.33
N ALA A 29 10.28 30.44 -8.29
CA ALA A 29 9.66 31.66 -8.77
C ALA A 29 9.30 31.51 -10.25
N ALA A 30 8.03 31.76 -10.57
CA ALA A 30 7.54 31.77 -11.95
C ALA A 30 8.26 32.85 -12.78
N SER A 31 8.98 32.43 -13.82
CA SER A 31 9.43 33.32 -14.89
C SER A 31 8.39 33.35 -15.99
N ALA A 32 7.88 34.55 -16.27
CA ALA A 32 7.11 34.86 -17.45
C ALA A 32 8.03 35.14 -18.65
N ALA A 33 7.62 34.71 -19.84
CA ALA A 33 7.58 35.49 -21.11
C ALA A 33 7.92 34.66 -22.37
N SER A 34 6.98 34.71 -23.34
CA SER A 34 7.15 34.86 -24.80
C SER A 34 7.89 33.76 -25.59
N GLY A 35 7.46 33.26 -26.76
CA GLY A 35 6.36 33.58 -27.67
C GLY A 35 6.61 32.90 -29.04
N LEU A 36 5.59 32.88 -29.92
CA LEU A 36 5.61 32.60 -31.38
C LEU A 36 5.93 31.13 -31.80
N ALA A 37 5.35 30.50 -32.84
CA ALA A 37 4.50 30.93 -33.93
C ALA A 37 3.64 29.76 -34.46
N ALA A 38 2.54 30.13 -35.10
CA ALA A 38 1.60 29.27 -35.79
C ALA A 38 2.18 28.60 -37.06
N ARG A 39 1.73 27.38 -37.37
CA ARG A 39 1.65 26.90 -38.75
C ARG A 39 0.44 25.96 -38.92
N ARG A 40 -0.51 26.38 -39.77
CA ARG A 40 -1.72 25.66 -40.16
C ARG A 40 -1.47 24.78 -41.40
N LEU A 41 -2.01 23.55 -41.35
CA LEU A 41 -2.75 22.78 -42.39
C LEU A 41 -2.01 22.35 -43.70
N PRO A 42 -2.50 21.34 -44.47
CA PRO A 42 -3.87 20.80 -44.50
C PRO A 42 -4.05 19.26 -44.54
N ALA A 43 -5.32 18.90 -44.35
CA ALA A 43 -5.92 17.58 -44.56
C ALA A 43 -6.00 17.19 -46.05
N ALA A 44 -5.91 15.90 -46.34
CA ALA A 44 -6.39 15.29 -47.57
C ALA A 44 -7.22 14.04 -47.24
N VAL A 45 -8.40 13.95 -47.85
CA VAL A 45 -9.46 12.96 -47.66
C VAL A 45 -9.32 11.84 -48.71
N SER A 46 -10.00 10.71 -48.47
CA SER A 46 -10.73 9.86 -49.45
C SER A 46 -10.11 8.48 -49.83
N PRO A 47 -10.90 7.48 -50.31
CA PRO A 47 -11.51 6.45 -49.46
C PRO A 47 -11.36 4.98 -49.98
N ALA A 48 -11.83 4.02 -49.16
CA ALA A 48 -12.44 2.71 -49.46
C ALA A 48 -11.92 1.80 -50.59
N VAL A 49 -11.59 0.54 -50.26
CA VAL A 49 -12.07 -0.69 -50.96
C VAL A 49 -12.11 -1.86 -49.97
N ARG A 50 -13.27 -2.52 -49.86
CA ARG A 50 -13.48 -3.87 -49.29
C ARG A 50 -13.23 -4.91 -50.38
N ALA A 51 -12.63 -6.06 -50.03
CA ALA A 51 -13.11 -7.37 -50.45
C ALA A 51 -12.35 -8.52 -49.73
N PRO A 52 -12.98 -9.71 -49.61
CA PRO A 52 -12.72 -10.71 -48.57
C PRO A 52 -11.97 -11.94 -49.10
N LEU A 53 -11.48 -12.80 -48.19
CA LEU A 53 -11.43 -14.27 -48.25
C LEU A 53 -10.29 -14.78 -47.34
N GLY A 54 -10.59 -15.82 -46.55
CA GLY A 54 -9.57 -16.50 -45.75
C GLY A 54 -10.12 -17.08 -44.47
N SER A 55 -11.04 -18.03 -44.59
CA SER A 55 -11.45 -18.92 -43.51
C SER A 55 -10.27 -19.80 -43.07
N GLU A 56 -9.49 -19.32 -42.12
CA GLU A 56 -8.69 -20.19 -41.28
C GLU A 56 -9.45 -20.40 -39.98
N THR A 57 -9.89 -21.63 -39.79
CA THR A 57 -10.33 -22.21 -38.52
C THR A 57 -9.20 -22.06 -37.51
N ARG A 58 -9.14 -20.88 -36.89
CA ARG A 58 -8.38 -20.64 -35.67
C ARG A 58 -9.11 -21.42 -34.59
N SER A 59 -8.49 -22.53 -34.19
CA SER A 59 -8.83 -23.22 -32.96
C SER A 59 -8.72 -22.21 -31.82
N GLU A 60 -9.83 -21.55 -31.50
CA GLU A 60 -9.99 -20.77 -30.28
C GLU A 60 -9.86 -21.78 -29.14
N SER A 61 -8.67 -21.84 -28.55
CA SER A 61 -8.52 -22.34 -27.20
C SER A 61 -9.48 -21.54 -26.33
N VAL A 62 -10.57 -22.18 -25.92
CA VAL A 62 -11.50 -21.70 -24.90
C VAL A 62 -10.72 -21.63 -23.57
N ARG A 63 -9.95 -20.55 -23.41
CA ARG A 63 -9.52 -19.99 -22.11
C ARG A 63 -10.13 -18.59 -21.99
N GLY A 64 -11.40 -18.46 -22.34
CA GLY A 64 -12.23 -17.35 -21.87
C GLY A 64 -12.66 -17.69 -20.45
N GLY A 65 -12.26 -16.85 -19.48
CA GLY A 65 -12.65 -16.98 -18.07
C GLY A 65 -14.16 -17.03 -17.92
N ALA A 66 -14.70 -18.24 -17.83
CA ALA A 66 -16.09 -18.43 -17.48
C ALA A 66 -16.23 -18.06 -16.00
N LYS A 67 -16.94 -16.95 -15.74
CA LYS A 67 -17.32 -16.54 -14.39
C LYS A 67 -17.94 -17.73 -13.67
N LEU A 68 -17.46 -18.03 -12.47
CA LEU A 68 -18.10 -19.01 -11.60
C LEU A 68 -19.55 -18.60 -11.37
N THR A 69 -20.48 -19.39 -11.90
CA THR A 69 -21.91 -19.17 -11.70
C THR A 69 -22.33 -19.73 -10.35
N ARG A 70 -23.43 -19.23 -9.80
CA ARG A 70 -24.01 -19.76 -8.55
C ARG A 70 -24.25 -21.28 -8.60
N ALA A 71 -24.67 -21.80 -9.74
CA ALA A 71 -24.86 -23.25 -9.93
C ALA A 71 -23.55 -24.03 -9.85
N ALA A 72 -22.48 -23.51 -10.47
CA ALA A 72 -21.15 -24.11 -10.40
C ALA A 72 -20.58 -24.06 -8.96
N ILE A 73 -20.79 -22.96 -8.24
CA ILE A 73 -20.38 -22.83 -6.83
C ILE A 73 -21.10 -23.86 -5.97
N ALA A 74 -22.42 -24.00 -6.11
CA ALA A 74 -23.19 -24.99 -5.36
C ALA A 74 -22.73 -26.43 -5.64
N GLU A 75 -22.39 -26.76 -6.89
CA GLU A 75 -21.83 -28.07 -7.25
C GLU A 75 -20.46 -28.32 -6.60
N LEU A 76 -19.60 -27.30 -6.56
CA LEU A 76 -18.28 -27.38 -5.92
C LEU A 76 -18.39 -27.49 -4.39
N GLU A 77 -19.34 -26.81 -3.77
CA GLU A 77 -19.66 -26.96 -2.34
C GLU A 77 -20.14 -28.39 -2.03
N GLN A 78 -21.00 -28.96 -2.88
CA GLN A 78 -21.45 -30.37 -2.74
C GLN A 78 -20.30 -31.38 -2.88
N ARG A 79 -19.25 -31.02 -3.61
CA ARG A 79 -18.01 -31.81 -3.72
C ARG A 79 -17.04 -31.59 -2.56
N GLY A 80 -17.43 -30.82 -1.54
CA GLY A 80 -16.65 -30.60 -0.32
C GLY A 80 -15.60 -29.49 -0.41
N ILE A 81 -15.64 -28.65 -1.45
CA ILE A 81 -14.75 -27.48 -1.52
C ILE A 81 -15.27 -26.41 -0.55
N ALA A 82 -14.40 -25.93 0.33
CA ALA A 82 -14.74 -24.90 1.30
C ALA A 82 -15.16 -23.60 0.60
N ARG A 83 -16.19 -22.94 1.15
CA ARG A 83 -16.70 -21.67 0.61
C ARG A 83 -15.63 -20.59 0.53
N ASP A 84 -14.78 -20.47 1.54
CA ASP A 84 -13.67 -19.49 1.55
C ASP A 84 -12.72 -19.68 0.36
N THR A 85 -12.44 -20.93 -0.02
CA THR A 85 -11.65 -21.23 -1.21
C THR A 85 -12.35 -20.74 -2.48
N LEU A 86 -13.66 -20.96 -2.58
CA LEU A 86 -14.44 -20.50 -3.74
C LEU A 86 -14.52 -18.97 -3.80
N VAL A 87 -14.66 -18.29 -2.67
CA VAL A 87 -14.65 -16.82 -2.60
C VAL A 87 -13.31 -16.28 -3.10
N ASN A 88 -12.19 -16.86 -2.65
CA ASN A 88 -10.86 -16.47 -3.11
C ASN A 88 -10.70 -16.66 -4.62
N VAL A 89 -11.21 -17.75 -5.20
CA VAL A 89 -11.16 -17.97 -6.66
C VAL A 89 -11.98 -16.90 -7.41
N VAL A 90 -13.17 -16.54 -6.91
CA VAL A 90 -13.99 -15.47 -7.51
C VAL A 90 -13.26 -14.12 -7.44
N LEU A 91 -12.64 -13.81 -6.30
CA LEU A 91 -11.88 -12.58 -6.10
C LEU A 91 -10.63 -12.52 -6.98
N GLU A 92 -9.88 -13.61 -7.12
CA GLU A 92 -8.74 -13.70 -8.02
C GLU A 92 -9.15 -13.49 -9.48
N GLU A 93 -10.26 -14.10 -9.90
CA GLU A 93 -10.76 -13.91 -11.27
C GLU A 93 -11.22 -12.47 -11.52
N PHE A 94 -11.89 -11.87 -10.54
CA PHE A 94 -12.25 -10.45 -10.56
C PHE A 94 -11.01 -9.56 -10.67
N ASN A 95 -10.00 -9.80 -9.82
CA ASN A 95 -8.74 -9.05 -9.80
C ASN A 95 -7.97 -9.15 -11.12
N ARG A 96 -7.97 -10.32 -11.77
CA ARG A 96 -7.40 -10.46 -13.12
C ARG A 96 -8.17 -9.62 -14.14
N ARG A 97 -9.50 -9.70 -14.16
CA ARG A 97 -10.33 -8.90 -15.09
C ARG A 97 -10.18 -7.39 -14.86
N SER A 98 -10.14 -6.96 -13.61
CA SER A 98 -9.97 -5.55 -13.27
C SER A 98 -8.61 -5.03 -13.69
N THR A 99 -7.55 -5.81 -13.48
CA THR A 99 -6.20 -5.51 -13.94
C THR A 99 -6.14 -5.34 -15.46
N GLN A 100 -6.79 -6.24 -16.22
CA GLN A 100 -6.91 -6.11 -17.67
C GLN A 100 -7.64 -4.82 -18.11
N ARG A 101 -8.70 -4.43 -17.39
CA ARG A 101 -9.42 -3.19 -17.67
C ARG A 101 -8.59 -1.95 -17.34
N LEU A 102 -7.82 -1.97 -16.25
CA LEU A 102 -6.87 -0.92 -15.90
C LEU A 102 -5.80 -0.78 -16.98
N ALA A 103 -5.27 -1.90 -17.48
CA ALA A 103 -4.32 -1.92 -18.59
C ALA A 103 -4.91 -1.27 -19.85
N ALA A 104 -6.17 -1.61 -20.18
CA ALA A 104 -6.87 -1.02 -21.31
C ALA A 104 -7.10 0.49 -21.14
N LEU A 105 -7.46 0.93 -19.93
CA LEU A 105 -7.59 2.35 -19.58
C LEU A 105 -6.26 3.07 -19.79
N GLN A 106 -5.15 2.53 -19.29
CA GLN A 106 -3.82 3.11 -19.49
C GLN A 106 -3.42 3.18 -20.96
N ARG A 107 -3.67 2.11 -21.74
CA ARG A 107 -3.40 2.09 -23.19
C ARG A 107 -4.18 3.18 -23.93
N ARG A 108 -5.41 3.48 -23.50
CA ARG A 108 -6.24 4.55 -24.09
C ARG A 108 -5.63 5.95 -23.91
N TYR A 109 -4.95 6.19 -22.80
CA TYR A 109 -4.34 7.50 -22.50
C TYR A 109 -2.87 7.59 -22.94
N ALA A 110 -2.21 6.48 -23.25
CA ALA A 110 -0.83 6.46 -23.72
C ALA A 110 -0.61 7.37 -24.95
N PRO A 111 0.49 8.16 -25.00
CA PRO A 111 1.64 8.15 -24.09
C PRO A 111 1.46 9.02 -22.83
N ARG A 112 0.31 9.65 -22.64
CA ARG A 112 0.00 10.48 -21.47
C ARG A 112 -0.41 9.61 -20.28
N LEU A 113 -0.22 10.16 -19.08
CA LEU A 113 -0.75 9.53 -17.86
C LEU A 113 -2.28 9.56 -17.89
N VAL A 114 -2.88 8.53 -17.30
CA VAL A 114 -4.33 8.52 -17.04
C VAL A 114 -4.62 9.68 -16.08
N PRO A 115 -5.58 10.56 -16.38
CA PRO A 115 -5.96 11.63 -15.46
C PRO A 115 -6.37 11.08 -14.09
N ASP A 116 -5.95 11.71 -13.00
CA ASP A 116 -6.25 11.27 -11.63
C ASP A 116 -7.76 11.07 -11.39
N ARG A 117 -8.59 11.91 -12.03
CA ARG A 117 -10.05 11.78 -12.00
C ARG A 117 -10.53 10.43 -12.53
N GLU A 118 -9.99 9.97 -13.65
CA GLU A 118 -10.39 8.70 -14.28
C GLU A 118 -9.92 7.50 -13.45
N ILE A 119 -8.73 7.56 -12.85
CA ILE A 119 -8.26 6.53 -11.91
C ILE A 119 -9.18 6.46 -10.68
N ARG A 120 -9.58 7.61 -10.12
CA ARG A 120 -10.50 7.66 -8.98
C ARG A 120 -11.88 7.10 -9.33
N GLU A 121 -12.47 7.51 -10.45
CA GLU A 121 -13.76 7.00 -10.92
C GLU A 121 -13.70 5.48 -11.18
N TRP A 122 -12.61 4.99 -11.79
CA TRP A 122 -12.38 3.56 -11.97
C TRP A 122 -12.27 2.81 -10.64
N SER A 123 -11.52 3.34 -9.67
CA SER A 123 -11.36 2.73 -8.34
C SER A 123 -12.69 2.68 -7.57
N ARG A 124 -13.50 3.75 -7.63
CA ARG A 124 -14.85 3.78 -7.02
C ARG A 124 -15.78 2.75 -7.66
N ALA A 125 -15.75 2.62 -8.99
CA ALA A 125 -16.56 1.64 -9.71
C ALA A 125 -16.13 0.20 -9.39
N LEU A 126 -14.83 -0.02 -9.21
CA LEU A 126 -14.25 -1.35 -8.94
C LEU A 126 -14.81 -1.97 -7.67
N GLU A 127 -14.87 -1.21 -6.58
CA GLU A 127 -15.40 -1.70 -5.30
C GLU A 127 -16.86 -2.14 -5.42
N ALA A 128 -17.69 -1.32 -6.05
CA ALA A 128 -19.10 -1.63 -6.27
C ALA A 128 -19.30 -2.83 -7.21
N GLU A 129 -18.39 -3.05 -8.17
CA GLU A 129 -18.42 -4.24 -9.02
C GLU A 129 -17.99 -5.50 -8.26
N ARG A 130 -16.97 -5.42 -7.40
CA ARG A 130 -16.52 -6.53 -6.56
C ARG A 130 -17.67 -7.08 -5.71
N ILE A 131 -18.38 -6.20 -5.01
CA ILE A 131 -19.54 -6.55 -4.18
C ILE A 131 -20.62 -7.22 -5.05
N ARG A 132 -20.96 -6.62 -6.21
CA ARG A 132 -21.96 -7.18 -7.13
C ARG A 132 -21.57 -8.57 -7.65
N GLU A 133 -20.30 -8.81 -7.94
CA GLU A 133 -19.84 -10.12 -8.40
C GLU A 133 -19.91 -11.17 -7.30
N LEU A 134 -19.54 -10.84 -6.06
CA LEU A 134 -19.69 -11.74 -4.92
C LEU A 134 -21.17 -12.06 -4.64
N GLN A 135 -22.05 -11.05 -4.68
CA GLN A 135 -23.50 -11.25 -4.53
C GLN A 135 -24.08 -12.11 -5.68
N ALA A 136 -23.62 -11.92 -6.92
CA ALA A 136 -24.05 -12.75 -8.04
C ALA A 136 -23.58 -14.20 -7.92
N ALA A 137 -22.38 -14.42 -7.37
CA ALA A 137 -21.78 -15.72 -7.18
C ALA A 137 -22.42 -16.50 -6.01
N PHE A 138 -22.56 -15.87 -4.85
CA PHE A 138 -22.94 -16.53 -3.59
C PHE A 138 -24.38 -16.23 -3.13
N GLY A 139 -25.07 -15.28 -3.78
CA GLY A 139 -26.32 -14.71 -3.29
C GLY A 139 -26.10 -13.66 -2.19
N GLU A 140 -27.15 -12.93 -1.83
CA GLU A 140 -27.08 -11.90 -0.79
C GLU A 140 -26.68 -12.48 0.58
N ASP A 141 -27.30 -13.59 0.99
CA ASP A 141 -27.00 -14.24 2.27
C ASP A 141 -25.56 -14.79 2.31
N GLY A 142 -25.11 -15.40 1.21
CA GLY A 142 -23.75 -15.95 1.11
C GLY A 142 -22.68 -14.87 1.14
N TYR A 143 -22.93 -13.76 0.45
CA TYR A 143 -22.08 -12.57 0.52
C TYR A 143 -22.09 -11.98 1.93
N ARG A 144 -23.26 -11.80 2.55
CA ARG A 144 -23.39 -11.23 3.89
C ARG A 144 -22.63 -12.05 4.93
N ALA A 145 -22.77 -13.37 4.93
CA ALA A 145 -22.05 -14.24 5.86
C ALA A 145 -20.52 -14.15 5.69
N TRP A 146 -20.05 -14.04 4.45
CA TRP A 146 -18.63 -13.82 4.17
C TRP A 146 -18.16 -12.42 4.62
N ASP A 147 -18.90 -11.36 4.30
CA ASP A 147 -18.57 -9.98 4.67
C ASP A 147 -18.55 -9.82 6.20
N GLU A 148 -19.52 -10.41 6.90
CA GLU A 148 -19.58 -10.47 8.35
C GLU A 148 -18.36 -11.19 8.94
N ALA A 149 -18.01 -12.36 8.42
CA ALA A 149 -16.82 -13.09 8.88
C ALA A 149 -15.51 -12.29 8.66
N GLN A 150 -15.36 -11.61 7.52
CA GLN A 150 -14.18 -10.76 7.26
C GLN A 150 -14.16 -9.54 8.19
N THR A 151 -15.30 -8.88 8.35
CA THR A 151 -15.44 -7.67 9.19
C THR A 151 -15.11 -7.99 10.65
N LEU A 152 -15.65 -9.10 11.18
CA LEU A 152 -15.39 -9.54 12.55
C LEU A 152 -13.97 -10.05 12.74
N ARG A 153 -13.37 -10.66 11.71
CA ARG A 153 -11.95 -11.02 11.72
C ARG A 153 -11.06 -9.79 11.80
N GLU A 154 -11.34 -8.74 11.02
CA GLU A 154 -10.59 -7.48 11.08
C GLU A 154 -10.76 -6.80 12.43
N LEU A 155 -11.98 -6.80 12.97
CA LEU A 155 -12.25 -6.28 14.32
C LEU A 155 -11.45 -7.03 15.40
N ASN A 156 -11.24 -8.34 15.22
CA ASN A 156 -10.43 -9.18 16.12
C ASN A 156 -8.94 -9.28 15.74
N ARG A 157 -8.47 -8.56 14.72
CA ARG A 157 -7.07 -8.62 14.23
C ARG A 157 -6.04 -8.28 15.31
N ALA A 158 -6.49 -7.62 16.36
CA ALA A 158 -5.72 -7.29 17.55
C ALA A 158 -5.39 -8.49 18.45
N ARG A 159 -6.00 -9.65 18.21
CA ARG A 159 -5.88 -10.83 19.07
C ARG A 159 -5.15 -11.96 18.35
N PRO A 160 -4.52 -12.89 19.09
CA PRO A 160 -3.96 -14.09 18.51
C PRO A 160 -5.03 -14.89 17.74
N PRO A 161 -4.70 -15.49 16.59
CA PRO A 161 -5.59 -16.43 15.92
C PRO A 161 -5.99 -17.57 16.88
N GLY A 162 -7.29 -17.85 16.99
CA GLY A 162 -7.85 -18.86 17.90
C GLY A 162 -8.10 -18.37 19.34
N ASP A 163 -7.78 -17.11 19.64
CA ASP A 163 -8.18 -16.42 20.87
C ASP A 163 -8.99 -15.16 20.51
N GLU A 164 -9.89 -15.26 19.53
CA GLU A 164 -10.79 -14.16 19.19
C GLU A 164 -11.74 -13.84 20.35
N LEU A 165 -12.27 -12.62 20.38
CA LEU A 165 -13.29 -12.27 21.38
C LEU A 165 -14.53 -13.12 21.13
N ALA A 166 -14.82 -14.01 22.09
CA ALA A 166 -16.06 -14.77 22.09
C ALA A 166 -17.23 -13.77 22.13
N MET A 167 -17.99 -13.72 21.04
CA MET A 167 -19.20 -12.92 20.91
C MET A 167 -20.39 -13.87 20.77
N THR A 168 -21.52 -13.51 21.37
CA THR A 168 -22.79 -14.20 21.03
C THR A 168 -23.18 -13.88 19.59
N ALA A 169 -24.11 -14.64 19.00
CA ALA A 169 -24.59 -14.35 17.63
C ALA A 169 -25.18 -12.93 17.52
N ASP A 170 -25.93 -12.49 18.54
CA ASP A 170 -26.51 -11.15 18.57
C ASP A 170 -25.45 -10.05 18.74
N GLU A 171 -24.40 -10.32 19.53
CA GLU A 171 -23.25 -9.41 19.65
C GLU A 171 -22.47 -9.31 18.34
N ALA A 172 -22.19 -10.44 17.70
CA ALA A 172 -21.49 -10.48 16.43
C ALA A 172 -22.24 -9.70 15.34
N GLU A 173 -23.57 -9.89 15.22
CA GLU A 173 -24.39 -9.18 14.26
C GLU A 173 -24.40 -7.66 14.53
N GLN A 174 -24.51 -7.25 15.80
CA GLN A 174 -24.50 -5.82 16.16
C GLN A 174 -23.11 -5.18 15.95
N ALA A 175 -22.04 -5.88 16.31
CA ALA A 175 -20.66 -5.41 16.07
C ALA A 175 -20.40 -5.27 14.56
N TYR A 176 -20.85 -6.22 13.75
CA TYR A 176 -20.81 -6.14 12.30
C TYR A 176 -21.53 -4.89 11.78
N ARG A 177 -22.78 -4.65 12.19
CA ARG A 177 -23.55 -3.46 11.74
C ARG A 177 -22.84 -2.15 12.10
N LEU A 178 -22.37 -2.01 13.34
CA LEU A 178 -21.62 -0.83 13.78
C LEU A 178 -20.36 -0.59 12.93
N GLN A 179 -19.63 -1.66 12.62
CA GLN A 179 -18.44 -1.60 11.79
C GLN A 179 -18.77 -1.19 10.35
N LYS A 180 -19.84 -1.74 9.76
CA LYS A 180 -20.32 -1.34 8.42
C LYS A 180 -20.73 0.13 8.36
N GLU A 181 -21.47 0.61 9.36
CA GLU A 181 -21.86 2.02 9.45
C GLU A 181 -20.63 2.95 9.49
N PHE A 182 -19.57 2.54 10.21
CA PHE A 182 -18.31 3.27 10.24
C PHE A 182 -17.56 3.23 8.91
N GLU A 183 -17.49 2.08 8.24
CA GLU A 183 -16.86 1.93 6.93
C GLU A 183 -17.56 2.78 5.86
N ASP A 184 -18.90 2.74 5.82
CA ASP A 184 -19.70 3.54 4.90
C ASP A 184 -19.49 5.03 5.17
N LYS A 185 -19.46 5.45 6.45
CA LYS A 185 -19.18 6.84 6.79
C LYS A 185 -17.77 7.27 6.38
N SER A 186 -16.78 6.42 6.62
CA SER A 186 -15.38 6.70 6.22
C SER A 186 -15.25 6.84 4.71
N ARG A 187 -15.95 5.99 3.94
CA ARG A 187 -16.01 6.07 2.48
C ARG A 187 -16.68 7.36 2.01
N GLU A 188 -17.80 7.74 2.60
CA GLU A 188 -18.49 9.01 2.31
C GLU A 188 -17.55 10.21 2.53
N LEU A 189 -16.83 10.23 3.65
CA LEU A 189 -15.88 11.29 3.97
C LEU A 189 -14.69 11.33 2.98
N GLN A 190 -14.19 10.17 2.55
CA GLN A 190 -13.16 10.10 1.53
C GLN A 190 -13.65 10.67 0.19
N ILE A 191 -14.89 10.37 -0.21
CA ILE A 191 -15.50 10.91 -1.43
C ILE A 191 -15.62 12.44 -1.32
N LEU A 192 -16.11 12.97 -0.18
CA LEU A 192 -16.20 14.42 0.05
C LEU A 192 -14.83 15.11 -0.04
N MET A 193 -13.78 14.48 0.47
CA MET A 193 -12.41 14.97 0.38
C MET A 193 -11.90 14.99 -1.07
N GLU A 194 -12.10 13.88 -1.80
CA GLU A 194 -11.65 13.73 -3.18
C GLU A 194 -12.37 14.68 -4.14
N ASP A 195 -13.64 14.96 -3.88
CA ASP A 195 -14.48 15.88 -4.66
C ASP A 195 -14.26 17.35 -4.25
N GLY A 196 -13.45 17.61 -3.21
CA GLY A 196 -13.14 18.94 -2.71
C GLY A 196 -14.30 19.61 -1.96
N ALA A 197 -15.33 18.85 -1.59
CA ALA A 197 -16.49 19.31 -0.84
C ALA A 197 -16.19 19.47 0.67
N ALA A 198 -15.15 18.82 1.16
CA ALA A 198 -14.62 18.97 2.51
C ALA A 198 -13.10 19.05 2.48
N ASP A 199 -12.50 19.87 3.35
CA ASP A 199 -11.06 19.89 3.50
C ASP A 199 -10.55 18.77 4.43
N ARG A 200 -9.23 18.62 4.55
CA ARG A 200 -8.63 17.56 5.38
C ARG A 200 -8.94 17.72 6.87
N ALA A 201 -9.09 18.96 7.36
CA ALA A 201 -9.36 19.21 8.78
C ALA A 201 -10.81 18.85 9.14
N ASP A 202 -11.74 19.19 8.25
CA ASP A 202 -13.15 18.81 8.37
C ASP A 202 -13.31 17.29 8.34
N VAL A 203 -12.70 16.63 7.35
CA VAL A 203 -12.71 15.17 7.22
C VAL A 203 -12.09 14.50 8.45
N GLY A 204 -10.96 15.00 8.95
CA GLY A 204 -10.33 14.48 10.16
C GLY A 204 -11.23 14.59 11.40
N THR A 205 -11.97 15.70 11.53
CA THR A 205 -12.93 15.90 12.62
C THR A 205 -14.11 14.94 12.51
N LEU A 206 -14.70 14.80 11.32
CA LEU A 206 -15.83 13.92 11.07
C LEU A 206 -15.44 12.43 11.21
N GLN A 207 -14.23 12.07 10.80
CA GLN A 207 -13.71 10.71 10.97
C GLN A 207 -13.48 10.39 12.44
N ALA A 208 -12.94 11.33 13.22
CA ALA A 208 -12.81 11.18 14.67
C ALA A 208 -14.17 11.04 15.37
N GLN A 209 -15.20 11.76 14.90
CA GLN A 209 -16.57 11.60 15.39
C GLN A 209 -17.16 10.24 15.03
N ALA A 210 -16.98 9.77 13.78
CA ALA A 210 -17.43 8.45 13.35
C ALA A 210 -16.77 7.34 14.18
N GLN A 211 -15.46 7.44 14.42
CA GLN A 211 -14.74 6.52 15.30
C GLN A 211 -15.29 6.56 16.73
N GLN A 212 -15.54 7.75 17.29
CA GLN A 212 -16.14 7.86 18.63
C GLN A 212 -17.54 7.22 18.71
N THR A 213 -18.34 7.30 17.64
CA THR A 213 -19.65 6.66 17.58
C THR A 213 -19.52 5.14 17.58
N LEU A 214 -18.66 4.60 16.71
CA LEU A 214 -18.33 3.16 16.70
C LEU A 214 -17.84 2.71 18.08
N ASP A 215 -16.92 3.46 18.66
CA ASP A 215 -16.32 3.19 19.95
C ASP A 215 -17.35 3.11 21.08
N ARG A 216 -18.30 4.05 21.13
CA ARG A 216 -19.38 4.03 22.12
C ARG A 216 -20.35 2.89 21.88
N GLY A 217 -20.67 2.58 20.61
CA GLY A 217 -21.54 1.46 20.25
C GLY A 217 -20.93 0.12 20.69
N LEU A 218 -19.65 -0.10 20.40
CA LEU A 218 -18.93 -1.30 20.84
C LEU A 218 -18.75 -1.34 22.36
N GLU A 219 -18.53 -0.21 23.04
CA GLU A 219 -18.48 -0.17 24.51
C GLU A 219 -19.83 -0.56 25.14
N GLN A 220 -20.94 -0.09 24.58
CA GLN A 220 -22.28 -0.45 25.04
C GLN A 220 -22.58 -1.93 24.82
N LEU A 221 -22.12 -2.48 23.69
CA LEU A 221 -22.36 -3.86 23.30
C LEU A 221 -21.51 -4.86 24.11
N LEU A 222 -20.20 -4.62 24.17
CA LEU A 222 -19.23 -5.56 24.73
C LEU A 222 -18.89 -5.26 26.19
N GLY A 223 -19.15 -4.03 26.64
CA GLY A 223 -18.61 -3.48 27.87
C GLY A 223 -17.17 -3.00 27.71
N LYS A 224 -16.77 -2.06 28.57
CA LYS A 224 -15.45 -1.41 28.50
C LYS A 224 -14.28 -2.40 28.53
N GLN A 225 -14.35 -3.42 29.37
CA GLN A 225 -13.25 -4.39 29.51
C GLN A 225 -13.01 -5.17 28.20
N ARG A 226 -14.06 -5.76 27.63
CA ARG A 226 -13.95 -6.51 26.36
C ARG A 226 -13.61 -5.60 25.18
N LEU A 227 -14.04 -4.34 25.21
CA LEU A 227 -13.61 -3.34 24.23
C LEU A 227 -12.12 -3.01 24.36
N ASP A 228 -11.62 -2.82 25.58
CA ASP A 228 -10.20 -2.55 25.83
C ASP A 228 -9.32 -3.75 25.41
N GLU A 229 -9.82 -4.97 25.59
CA GLU A 229 -9.22 -6.22 25.08
C GLU A 229 -9.21 -6.24 23.53
N LEU A 230 -10.36 -5.95 22.90
CA LEU A 230 -10.49 -5.87 21.44
C LEU A 230 -9.61 -4.78 20.82
N ARG A 231 -9.41 -3.67 21.54
CA ARG A 231 -8.55 -2.57 21.11
C ARG A 231 -7.06 -2.84 21.32
N GLY A 232 -6.69 -3.83 22.13
CA GLY A 232 -5.29 -4.06 22.48
C GLY A 232 -4.69 -3.01 23.37
N THR A 233 -5.52 -2.28 24.12
CA THR A 233 -5.03 -1.21 25.01
C THR A 233 -4.35 -1.75 26.27
N THR A 234 -4.47 -3.05 26.53
CA THR A 234 -3.94 -3.72 27.72
C THR A 234 -2.70 -4.57 27.44
N ASP A 235 -2.56 -5.14 26.25
CA ASP A 235 -1.46 -6.04 25.89
C ASP A 235 -0.59 -5.47 24.75
N PRO A 236 0.72 -5.22 24.96
CA PRO A 236 1.61 -4.74 23.90
C PRO A 236 1.75 -5.71 22.72
N THR A 237 1.48 -7.01 22.89
CA THR A 237 1.52 -7.99 21.81
C THR A 237 0.41 -7.78 20.78
N THR A 238 -0.67 -7.10 21.14
CA THR A 238 -1.75 -6.77 20.20
C THR A 238 -1.27 -5.93 19.01
N ALA A 239 -0.38 -4.97 19.24
CA ALA A 239 0.19 -4.17 18.14
C ALA A 239 0.92 -5.08 17.13
N VAL A 240 1.57 -6.13 17.63
CA VAL A 240 2.28 -7.12 16.81
C VAL A 240 1.30 -7.96 16.00
N TYR A 241 0.19 -8.43 16.59
CA TYR A 241 -0.84 -9.16 15.87
C TYR A 241 -1.48 -8.34 14.75
N ARG A 242 -1.66 -7.03 14.96
CA ARG A 242 -2.16 -6.14 13.90
C ARG A 242 -1.16 -5.94 12.77
N GLU A 243 0.08 -5.59 13.12
CA GLU A 243 1.12 -5.23 12.14
C GLU A 243 1.63 -6.45 11.38
N PHE A 244 1.79 -7.59 12.05
CA PHE A 244 2.36 -8.82 11.50
C PHE A 244 1.32 -9.93 11.34
N GLY A 245 0.02 -9.60 11.34
CA GLY A 245 -1.07 -10.59 11.28
C GLY A 245 -0.96 -11.56 10.10
N ASP A 246 -0.47 -11.09 8.95
CA ASP A 246 -0.28 -11.92 7.75
C ASP A 246 0.78 -13.03 7.95
N LEU A 247 1.67 -12.87 8.93
CA LEU A 247 2.66 -13.87 9.33
C LEU A 247 2.10 -14.87 10.35
N ASN A 248 0.90 -14.66 10.87
CA ASN A 248 0.28 -15.45 11.95
C ASN A 248 1.24 -15.70 13.13
N PRO A 249 1.76 -14.64 13.79
CA PRO A 249 2.69 -14.76 14.91
C PRO A 249 2.18 -15.72 15.99
N THR A 250 3.03 -16.63 16.46
CA THR A 250 2.77 -17.35 17.72
C THR A 250 2.87 -16.39 18.92
N ALA A 251 2.27 -16.73 20.06
CA ALA A 251 2.41 -15.94 21.29
C ALA A 251 3.87 -15.68 21.69
N GLY A 252 4.75 -16.67 21.50
CA GLY A 252 6.18 -16.52 21.74
C GLY A 252 6.86 -15.53 20.79
N GLN A 253 6.52 -15.57 19.50
CA GLN A 253 7.01 -14.60 18.52
C GLN A 253 6.48 -13.19 18.81
N ALA A 254 5.20 -13.06 19.14
CA ALA A 254 4.60 -11.78 19.46
C ALA A 254 5.28 -11.13 20.69
N ALA A 255 5.52 -11.90 21.75
CA ALA A 255 6.26 -11.44 22.92
C ALA A 255 7.71 -11.05 22.59
N ALA A 256 8.39 -11.80 21.72
CA ALA A 256 9.74 -11.48 21.28
C ALA A 256 9.79 -10.15 20.50
N VAL A 257 8.84 -9.91 19.59
CA VAL A 257 8.74 -8.62 18.87
C VAL A 257 8.53 -7.47 19.84
N VAL A 258 7.63 -7.61 20.82
CA VAL A 258 7.41 -6.57 21.85
C VAL A 258 8.71 -6.21 22.56
N GLN A 259 9.53 -7.22 22.92
CA GLN A 259 10.82 -6.98 23.56
C GLN A 259 11.82 -6.30 22.63
N THR A 260 11.93 -6.75 21.38
CA THR A 260 12.78 -6.15 20.35
C THR A 260 12.40 -4.68 20.10
N GLU A 261 11.10 -4.38 19.94
CA GLU A 261 10.60 -3.01 19.74
C GLU A 261 10.82 -2.14 20.98
N ALA A 262 10.64 -2.67 22.19
CA ALA A 262 10.93 -1.94 23.42
C ALA A 262 12.42 -1.58 23.54
N ALA A 263 13.32 -2.53 23.29
CA ALA A 263 14.76 -2.31 23.31
C ALA A 263 15.20 -1.31 22.23
N TYR A 264 14.62 -1.40 21.03
CA TYR A 264 14.88 -0.44 19.96
C TYR A 264 14.44 0.98 20.34
N ARG A 265 13.22 1.16 20.86
CA ARG A 265 12.71 2.48 21.29
C ARG A 265 13.54 3.08 22.42
N GLU A 266 13.99 2.27 23.37
CA GLU A 266 14.87 2.74 24.44
C GLU A 266 16.20 3.27 23.86
N ARG A 267 16.79 2.52 22.93
CA ARG A 267 18.04 2.91 22.26
C ARG A 267 17.86 4.16 21.40
N GLU A 268 16.78 4.24 20.63
CA GLU A 268 16.43 5.42 19.84
C GLU A 268 16.25 6.65 20.73
N ALA A 269 15.53 6.53 21.85
CA ALA A 269 15.34 7.62 22.80
C ALA A 269 16.67 8.07 23.45
N ALA A 270 17.58 7.14 23.74
CA ALA A 270 18.90 7.45 24.25
C ALA A 270 19.75 8.23 23.21
N LEU A 271 19.76 7.76 21.96
CA LEU A 271 20.46 8.42 20.85
C LEU A 271 19.88 9.81 20.55
N ALA A 272 18.55 9.97 20.57
CA ALA A 272 17.90 11.27 20.36
C ALA A 272 18.25 12.29 21.46
N ARG A 273 18.37 11.85 22.72
CA ARG A 273 18.85 12.71 23.82
C ARG A 273 20.30 13.14 23.62
N GLN A 274 21.16 12.23 23.18
CA GLN A 274 22.57 12.53 22.87
C GLN A 274 22.69 13.52 21.71
N LEU A 275 21.84 13.39 20.68
CA LEU A 275 21.83 14.28 19.52
C LEU A 275 21.49 15.73 19.91
N THR A 276 20.55 15.89 20.84
CA THR A 276 20.14 17.22 21.34
C THR A 276 21.26 17.88 22.17
N GLY A 277 22.09 17.08 22.84
CA GLY A 277 23.18 17.57 23.69
C GLY A 277 24.51 17.81 22.97
N ASN A 278 24.79 17.08 21.88
CA ASN A 278 26.08 17.09 21.20
C ASN A 278 25.94 17.15 19.66
N PRO A 279 25.59 18.32 19.10
CA PRO A 279 25.50 18.53 17.65
C PRO A 279 26.75 18.11 16.83
N PRO A 280 27.99 18.26 17.33
CA PRO A 280 29.19 17.81 16.60
C PRO A 280 29.26 16.28 16.37
N GLU A 281 28.53 15.48 17.16
CA GLU A 281 28.48 14.02 17.02
C GLU A 281 27.31 13.52 16.17
N ALA A 282 26.54 14.43 15.54
CA ALA A 282 25.32 14.10 14.81
C ALA A 282 25.50 12.99 13.76
N ALA A 283 26.60 13.03 12.99
CA ALA A 283 26.90 12.01 11.99
C ALA A 283 27.14 10.61 12.59
N LYS A 284 27.85 10.54 13.73
CA LYS A 284 28.09 9.28 14.44
C LYS A 284 26.79 8.73 15.03
N LEU A 285 25.98 9.60 15.64
CA LEU A 285 24.69 9.23 16.22
C LEU A 285 23.69 8.77 15.15
N ALA A 286 23.69 9.39 13.97
CA ALA A 286 22.91 8.94 12.83
C ALA A 286 23.33 7.53 12.35
N ALA A 287 24.64 7.26 12.27
CA ALA A 287 25.15 5.93 11.96
C ALA A 287 24.77 4.88 13.02
N GLU A 288 24.80 5.24 14.31
CA GLU A 288 24.34 4.37 15.40
C GLU A 288 22.83 4.09 15.35
N LEU A 289 22.03 5.08 14.96
CA LEU A 289 20.59 4.91 14.76
C LEU A 289 20.30 3.96 13.58
N ALA A 290 21.01 4.13 12.45
CA ALA A 290 20.89 3.25 11.30
C ALA A 290 21.31 1.80 11.65
N ALA A 291 22.39 1.63 12.40
CA ALA A 291 22.83 0.32 12.88
C ALA A 291 21.81 -0.30 13.86
N SER A 292 21.19 0.50 14.72
CA SER A 292 20.11 0.07 15.61
C SER A 292 18.88 -0.43 14.83
N ASN A 293 18.49 0.29 13.76
CA ASN A 293 17.39 -0.14 12.91
C ASN A 293 17.72 -1.43 12.13
N ALA A 294 18.94 -1.56 11.62
CA ALA A 294 19.39 -2.79 10.96
C ALA A 294 19.39 -4.00 11.91
N ALA A 295 19.83 -3.81 13.16
CA ALA A 295 19.77 -4.85 14.19
C ALA A 295 18.33 -5.25 14.52
N ARG A 296 17.42 -4.27 14.60
CA ARG A 296 15.98 -4.51 14.78
C ARG A 296 15.41 -5.36 13.64
N GLU A 297 15.69 -5.01 12.39
CA GLU A 297 15.22 -5.78 11.24
C GLU A 297 15.76 -7.22 11.25
N GLU A 298 17.03 -7.42 11.63
CA GLU A 298 17.62 -8.76 11.74
C GLU A 298 16.99 -9.58 12.88
N ASP A 299 16.65 -8.94 14.00
CA ASP A 299 15.92 -9.58 15.08
C ASP A 299 14.51 -10.01 14.64
N LEU A 300 13.80 -9.17 13.89
CA LEU A 300 12.49 -9.52 13.32
C LEU A 300 12.59 -10.67 12.31
N ARG A 301 13.62 -10.68 11.46
CA ARG A 301 13.93 -11.82 10.58
C ARG A 301 14.21 -13.09 11.34
N ARG A 302 14.90 -13.02 12.47
CA ARG A 302 15.18 -14.19 13.33
C ARG A 302 13.92 -14.69 14.04
N ILE A 303 13.01 -13.80 14.43
CA ILE A 303 11.74 -14.15 15.10
C ILE A 303 10.77 -14.83 14.12
N PHE A 304 10.59 -14.26 12.92
CA PHE A 304 9.61 -14.73 11.95
C PHE A 304 10.16 -15.72 10.92
N GLY A 305 11.48 -15.82 10.80
CA GLY A 305 12.15 -16.41 9.65
C GLY A 305 12.42 -15.36 8.58
N ALA A 306 13.66 -15.31 8.08
CA ALA A 306 14.11 -14.28 7.15
C ALA A 306 13.23 -14.22 5.89
N GLU A 307 12.91 -15.37 5.29
CA GLU A 307 12.06 -15.44 4.10
C GLU A 307 10.65 -14.91 4.36
N ALA A 308 10.01 -15.30 5.47
CA ALA A 308 8.65 -14.86 5.79
C ALA A 308 8.58 -13.34 6.02
N TYR A 309 9.51 -12.80 6.80
CA TYR A 309 9.59 -11.36 7.05
C TYR A 309 9.92 -10.55 5.80
N ASP A 310 10.89 -11.00 5.00
CA ASP A 310 11.25 -10.33 3.74
C ASP A 310 10.10 -10.37 2.72
N ASN A 311 9.34 -11.48 2.69
CA ASN A 311 8.13 -11.59 1.87
C ASN A 311 7.06 -10.60 2.34
N LEU A 312 6.82 -10.45 3.65
CA LEU A 312 5.89 -9.45 4.19
C LEU A 312 6.32 -8.03 3.82
N LYS A 313 7.59 -7.69 4.05
CA LYS A 313 8.14 -6.37 3.73
C LYS A 313 7.98 -6.06 2.24
N ARG A 314 8.24 -7.04 1.37
CA ARG A 314 8.02 -6.92 -0.08
C ARG A 314 6.54 -6.76 -0.43
N GLN A 315 5.65 -7.55 0.15
CA GLN A 315 4.20 -7.46 -0.13
C GLN A 315 3.61 -6.12 0.30
N ASN A 316 4.16 -5.49 1.33
CA ASN A 316 3.77 -4.17 1.81
C ASN A 316 4.51 -3.01 1.13
N ASP A 317 5.50 -3.29 0.28
CA ASP A 317 6.23 -2.25 -0.46
C ASP A 317 5.36 -1.69 -1.59
N PRO A 318 5.06 -0.38 -1.63
CA PRO A 318 4.24 0.23 -2.68
C PRO A 318 4.79 0.01 -4.09
N ALA A 319 6.12 -0.05 -4.26
CA ALA A 319 6.75 -0.31 -5.55
C ALA A 319 6.47 -1.75 -6.02
N TYR A 320 6.56 -2.73 -5.12
CA TYR A 320 6.21 -4.11 -5.44
C TYR A 320 4.73 -4.27 -5.76
N GLN A 321 3.85 -3.67 -4.95
CA GLN A 321 2.40 -3.70 -5.19
C GLN A 321 2.06 -3.07 -6.56
N THR A 322 2.69 -1.95 -6.90
CA THR A 322 2.55 -1.30 -8.21
C THR A 322 3.01 -2.21 -9.34
N LEU A 323 4.16 -2.88 -9.19
CA LEU A 323 4.65 -3.84 -10.19
C LEU A 323 3.70 -5.02 -10.37
N LYS A 324 3.20 -5.61 -9.27
CA LYS A 324 2.23 -6.71 -9.31
C LYS A 324 0.91 -6.30 -9.95
N GLN A 325 0.41 -5.12 -9.59
CA GLN A 325 -0.81 -4.54 -10.17
C GLN A 325 -0.68 -4.35 -11.69
N TYR A 326 0.51 -3.98 -12.19
CA TYR A 326 0.72 -3.76 -13.63
C TYR A 326 1.38 -4.92 -14.37
N ALA A 327 1.65 -6.04 -13.69
CA ALA A 327 2.39 -7.16 -14.24
C ALA A 327 1.72 -7.69 -15.52
N GLU A 328 0.42 -7.98 -15.46
CA GLU A 328 -0.35 -8.46 -16.62
C GLU A 328 -0.43 -7.39 -17.74
N ALA A 329 -0.63 -6.13 -17.37
CA ALA A 329 -0.74 -5.02 -18.32
C ALA A 329 0.53 -4.84 -19.17
N TRP A 330 1.68 -5.06 -18.53
CA TRP A 330 3.01 -4.93 -19.11
C TRP A 330 3.56 -6.26 -19.61
N GLU A 331 2.80 -7.34 -19.51
CA GLU A 331 3.20 -8.70 -19.87
C GLU A 331 4.47 -9.16 -19.12
N LEU A 332 4.60 -8.71 -17.87
CA LEU A 332 5.63 -9.18 -16.95
C LEU A 332 5.19 -10.50 -16.33
N LYS A 333 6.06 -11.51 -16.43
CA LYS A 333 5.91 -12.76 -15.68
C LYS A 333 6.24 -12.55 -14.22
N ASP A 334 5.77 -13.42 -13.32
CA ASP A 334 6.05 -13.29 -11.89
C ASP A 334 7.56 -13.23 -11.58
N GLN A 335 8.38 -14.04 -12.24
CA GLN A 335 9.84 -14.00 -12.09
C GLN A 335 10.45 -12.67 -12.56
N GLU A 336 9.87 -12.06 -13.59
CA GLU A 336 10.31 -10.75 -14.09
C GLU A 336 9.90 -9.66 -13.10
N VAL A 337 8.70 -9.73 -12.51
CA VAL A 337 8.27 -8.82 -11.44
C VAL A 337 9.23 -8.85 -10.25
N GLU A 338 9.59 -10.06 -9.77
CA GLU A 338 10.57 -10.23 -8.68
C GLU A 338 11.95 -9.67 -9.04
N SER A 339 12.41 -9.94 -10.26
CA SER A 339 13.72 -9.49 -10.74
C SER A 339 13.75 -7.97 -10.90
N VAL A 340 12.69 -7.36 -11.44
CA VAL A 340 12.55 -5.91 -11.57
C VAL A 340 12.52 -5.27 -10.19
N TYR A 341 11.70 -5.78 -9.27
CA TYR A 341 11.62 -5.27 -7.91
C TYR A 341 12.98 -5.34 -7.18
N THR A 342 13.67 -6.49 -7.25
CA THR A 342 14.97 -6.66 -6.61
C THR A 342 16.00 -5.64 -7.12
N ASN A 343 16.06 -5.42 -8.43
CA ASN A 343 16.95 -4.42 -9.03
C ASN A 343 16.58 -2.99 -8.62
N LEU A 344 15.29 -2.66 -8.54
CA LEU A 344 14.81 -1.35 -8.09
C LEU A 344 15.12 -1.12 -6.60
N ALA A 345 14.80 -2.08 -5.74
CA ALA A 345 15.05 -2.00 -4.31
C ALA A 345 16.55 -1.84 -4.02
N ALA A 346 17.41 -2.60 -4.72
CA ALA A 346 18.87 -2.47 -4.60
C ALA A 346 19.38 -1.08 -5.01
N PHE A 347 18.85 -0.52 -6.10
CA PHE A 347 19.18 0.85 -6.52
C PHE A 347 18.74 1.88 -5.48
N LEU A 348 17.49 1.80 -5.00
CA LEU A 348 16.95 2.75 -4.03
C LEU A 348 17.72 2.71 -2.72
N ASP A 349 18.08 1.52 -2.23
CA ASP A 349 18.93 1.35 -1.05
C ASP A 349 20.33 1.94 -1.28
N GLN A 350 20.96 1.67 -2.43
CA GLN A 350 22.26 2.25 -2.77
C GLN A 350 22.22 3.78 -2.85
N ALA A 351 21.20 4.35 -3.50
CA ALA A 351 21.02 5.79 -3.61
C ALA A 351 20.80 6.44 -2.24
N ALA A 352 19.94 5.85 -1.41
CA ALA A 352 19.68 6.31 -0.04
C ALA A 352 20.95 6.26 0.83
N ARG A 353 21.73 5.17 0.77
CA ARG A 353 23.01 5.06 1.49
C ARG A 353 24.03 6.08 1.04
N THR A 354 24.17 6.28 -0.27
CA THR A 354 25.12 7.25 -0.84
C THR A 354 24.77 8.67 -0.39
N ARG A 355 23.49 9.04 -0.46
CA ARG A 355 22.99 10.33 0.01
C ARG A 355 23.16 10.51 1.51
N SER A 356 22.75 9.52 2.30
CA SER A 356 22.89 9.56 3.77
C SER A 356 24.36 9.68 4.20
N ALA A 357 25.29 8.97 3.56
CA ALA A 357 26.72 9.09 3.82
C ALA A 357 27.23 10.52 3.52
N ALA A 358 26.78 11.11 2.42
CA ALA A 358 27.09 12.49 2.07
C ALA A 358 26.53 13.48 3.11
N GLU A 359 25.27 13.33 3.52
CA GLU A 359 24.65 14.18 4.56
C GLU A 359 25.39 14.06 5.91
N MET A 360 25.82 12.84 6.28
CA MET A 360 26.65 12.61 7.47
C MET A 360 28.03 13.30 7.36
N SER A 361 28.68 13.24 6.21
CA SER A 361 29.95 13.96 6.00
C SER A 361 29.76 15.48 6.09
N GLU A 362 28.70 16.03 5.50
CA GLU A 362 28.40 17.47 5.55
C GLU A 362 28.12 17.94 6.98
N THR A 363 27.30 17.19 7.72
CA THR A 363 27.01 17.49 9.14
C THR A 363 28.23 17.37 10.05
N ALA A 364 29.20 16.51 9.72
CA ALA A 364 30.50 16.44 10.38
C ALA A 364 31.46 17.58 9.99
N GLY A 365 31.01 18.57 9.20
CA GLY A 365 31.79 19.72 8.76
C GLY A 365 32.75 19.42 7.61
N GLN A 366 32.65 18.25 6.98
CA GLN A 366 33.41 17.95 5.76
C GLN A 366 32.77 18.63 4.57
N ARG A 367 33.58 19.10 3.62
CA ARG A 367 33.06 19.62 2.35
C ARG A 367 32.57 18.46 1.50
N VAL A 368 31.27 18.46 1.20
CA VAL A 368 30.64 17.46 0.35
C VAL A 368 30.44 18.03 -1.05
N ASN A 369 30.88 17.28 -2.05
CA ASN A 369 30.63 17.61 -3.45
C ASN A 369 29.30 17.02 -3.88
N TRP A 370 28.19 17.70 -3.56
CA TRP A 370 26.83 17.25 -3.90
C TRP A 370 26.66 16.91 -5.38
N ARG A 371 27.35 17.63 -6.27
CA ARG A 371 27.33 17.36 -7.71
C ARG A 371 27.89 15.99 -8.07
N GLU A 372 28.93 15.55 -7.38
CA GLU A 372 29.55 14.24 -7.58
C GLU A 372 28.71 13.12 -6.95
N ILE A 373 28.10 13.38 -5.80
CA ILE A 373 27.11 12.48 -5.19
C ILE A 373 25.91 12.28 -6.12
N ASP A 374 25.34 13.36 -6.65
CA ASP A 374 24.25 13.30 -7.61
C ASP A 374 24.66 12.57 -8.90
N ALA A 375 25.88 12.83 -9.41
CA ALA A 375 26.41 12.11 -10.56
C ALA A 375 26.60 10.61 -10.30
N THR A 376 26.99 10.23 -9.08
CA THR A 376 27.14 8.82 -8.67
C THR A 376 25.77 8.12 -8.60
N ILE A 377 24.77 8.78 -8.00
CA ILE A 377 23.39 8.28 -7.93
C ILE A 377 22.80 8.15 -9.35
N GLU A 378 23.05 9.14 -10.21
CA GLU A 378 22.63 9.14 -11.60
C GLU A 378 23.29 8.01 -12.40
N GLN A 379 24.58 7.75 -12.19
CA GLN A 379 25.29 6.63 -12.81
C GLN A 379 24.71 5.29 -12.35
N ALA A 380 24.45 5.11 -11.06
CA ALA A 380 23.79 3.92 -10.54
C ALA A 380 22.40 3.74 -11.17
N ARG A 381 21.62 4.83 -11.31
CA ARG A 381 20.33 4.82 -12.00
C ARG A 381 20.48 4.33 -13.43
N GLN A 382 21.42 4.88 -14.20
CA GLN A 382 21.65 4.49 -15.59
C GLN A 382 22.05 3.01 -15.72
N GLN A 383 22.86 2.49 -14.78
CA GLN A 383 23.23 1.07 -14.74
C GLN A 383 22.01 0.19 -14.46
N THR A 384 21.18 0.55 -13.49
CA THR A 384 19.93 -0.16 -13.19
C THR A 384 18.97 -0.10 -14.38
N GLU A 385 18.82 1.07 -15.02
CA GLU A 385 17.99 1.22 -16.21
C GLU A 385 18.48 0.36 -17.37
N ALA A 386 19.80 0.29 -17.60
CA ALA A 386 20.37 -0.59 -18.63
C ALA A 386 20.11 -2.07 -18.32
N GLY A 387 20.27 -2.48 -17.06
CA GLY A 387 19.95 -3.83 -16.60
C GLY A 387 18.47 -4.18 -16.81
N LEU A 388 17.58 -3.27 -16.41
CA LEU A 388 16.14 -3.41 -16.63
C LEU A 388 15.78 -3.41 -18.12
N ALA A 389 16.40 -2.56 -18.94
CA ALA A 389 16.18 -2.55 -20.39
C ALA A 389 16.52 -3.91 -21.02
N ASN A 390 17.59 -4.56 -20.56
CA ASN A 390 17.97 -5.89 -21.01
C ASN A 390 17.01 -6.98 -20.51
N LEU A 391 16.49 -6.83 -19.30
CA LEU A 391 15.60 -7.80 -18.66
C LEU A 391 14.18 -7.78 -19.25
N ILE A 392 13.57 -6.60 -19.35
CA ILE A 392 12.15 -6.43 -19.68
C ILE A 392 11.92 -5.66 -21.00
N GLY A 393 12.97 -5.20 -21.66
CA GLY A 393 12.89 -4.43 -22.89
C GLY A 393 12.63 -2.93 -22.66
N PRO A 394 12.95 -2.08 -23.67
CA PRO A 394 12.91 -0.63 -23.54
C PRO A 394 11.50 -0.07 -23.35
N GLU A 395 10.48 -0.69 -23.95
CA GLU A 395 9.09 -0.24 -23.84
C GLU A 395 8.51 -0.47 -22.44
N ARG A 396 8.80 -1.63 -21.81
CA ARG A 396 8.37 -1.89 -20.43
C ARG A 396 9.13 -1.02 -19.44
N LEU A 397 10.43 -0.81 -19.65
CA LEU A 397 11.22 0.16 -18.88
C LEU A 397 10.64 1.58 -18.97
N ARG A 398 10.24 2.02 -20.17
CA ARG A 398 9.59 3.33 -20.36
C ARG A 398 8.33 3.45 -19.49
N ARG A 399 7.53 2.39 -19.38
CA ARG A 399 6.33 2.36 -18.52
C ARG A 399 6.68 2.41 -17.03
N LEU A 400 7.73 1.71 -16.58
CA LEU A 400 8.23 1.82 -15.20
C LEU A 400 8.57 3.27 -14.85
N LYS A 401 9.33 3.95 -15.72
CA LYS A 401 9.71 5.36 -15.54
C LYS A 401 8.50 6.28 -15.47
N GLN A 402 7.53 6.08 -16.37
CA GLN A 402 6.31 6.89 -16.40
C GLN A 402 5.46 6.75 -15.12
N ASN A 403 5.51 5.59 -14.46
CA ASN A 403 4.81 5.37 -13.20
C ASN A 403 5.63 5.76 -11.96
N GLY A 404 6.78 6.43 -12.13
CA GLY A 404 7.58 6.95 -11.02
C GLY A 404 8.36 5.90 -10.23
N LEU A 405 8.46 4.66 -10.71
CA LEU A 405 9.16 3.57 -9.99
C LEU A 405 10.68 3.72 -9.99
N LEU A 406 11.23 4.61 -10.82
CA LEU A 406 12.68 4.88 -10.96
C LEU A 406 13.08 6.30 -10.54
N THR A 407 12.16 7.06 -9.95
CA THR A 407 12.45 8.43 -9.51
C THR A 407 12.86 8.45 -8.04
N THR A 408 14.10 8.83 -7.76
CA THR A 408 14.51 9.33 -6.43
C THR A 408 13.90 10.71 -6.26
N ARG A 409 12.86 10.84 -5.45
CA ARG A 409 12.35 12.15 -5.03
C ARG A 409 13.33 12.82 -4.07
#